data_AF-A0AAF0G0R1-F1
#
_entry.id   AF-A0AAF0G0R1-F1
#
_cell.length_a   1.000
_cell.length_b   1.000
_cell.length_c   1.000
_cell.angle_alpha   90.00
_cell.angle_beta   90.00
_cell.angle_gamma   90.00
#
_symmetry.space_group_name_H-M   'P 1'
#
loop_
_entity.id
_entity.type
_entity.pdbx_description
1 polymer ?
#
loop_
_entity_poly.entity_id
_entity_poly.type
_entity_poly.pdbx_seq_one_letter_code
_entity_poly.pdbx_strand_id
1 'polypeptide(L)'
;MQTKLRTYEIVPNENISFPIGTISAIYRLYNILNFSDIIGKHKRNGIDINKLVKALVSYKLSKNFSIKKAHEWINRDEVLEIFDLESFSERTLYRVLEAIGDNRILSLNFLDF
;
A
#
# COMPACT_ATOMS: atom_id res chain seq x y z
N MET A 1 21.52 -26.06 25.14
CA MET A 1 20.33 -25.75 25.97
C MET A 1 19.14 -25.64 25.02
N GLN A 2 18.20 -26.59 25.04
CA GLN A 2 17.11 -26.67 24.08
C GLN A 2 15.91 -25.86 24.60
N THR A 3 15.46 -24.85 23.84
CA THR A 3 14.32 -24.01 24.19
C THR A 3 13.02 -24.81 24.06
N LYS A 4 12.30 -25.01 25.18
CA LYS A 4 10.94 -25.57 25.15
C LYS A 4 9.98 -24.53 24.56
N LEU A 5 9.26 -24.91 23.51
CA LEU A 5 8.15 -24.11 22.98
C LEU A 5 7.07 -23.99 24.07
N ARG A 6 6.61 -22.76 24.33
CA ARG A 6 5.56 -22.46 25.33
C ARG A 6 4.16 -22.47 24.74
N THR A 7 4.05 -22.41 23.41
CA THR A 7 2.77 -22.35 22.71
C THR A 7 2.36 -23.77 22.31
N TYR A 8 1.27 -24.26 22.87
CA TYR A 8 0.73 -25.59 22.61
C TYR A 8 -0.27 -25.59 21.45
N GLU A 9 -0.95 -24.46 21.20
CA GLU A 9 -1.93 -24.28 20.12
C GLU A 9 -1.74 -22.90 19.47
N ILE A 10 -1.84 -22.83 18.14
CA ILE A 10 -1.76 -21.58 17.38
C ILE A 10 -3.19 -21.10 17.13
N VAL A 11 -3.61 -20.05 17.83
CA VAL A 11 -4.88 -19.38 17.58
C VAL A 11 -4.66 -18.23 16.60
N PRO A 12 -5.41 -18.15 15.48
CA PRO A 12 -5.34 -17.01 14.58
C PRO A 12 -5.74 -15.73 15.33
N ASN A 13 -5.02 -14.64 15.10
CA ASN A 13 -5.42 -13.32 15.58
C ASN A 13 -5.57 -12.36 14.39
N GLU A 14 -6.31 -11.29 14.60
CA GLU A 14 -6.55 -10.29 13.55
C GLU A 14 -5.46 -9.23 13.47
N ASN A 15 -4.38 -9.34 14.27
CA ASN A 15 -3.31 -8.35 14.29
C ASN A 15 -2.60 -8.32 12.94
N ILE A 16 -2.17 -7.12 12.53
CA ILE A 16 -1.32 -6.95 11.37
C ILE A 16 0.09 -6.59 11.79
N SER A 17 1.08 -7.19 11.12
CA SER A 17 2.42 -6.62 11.07
C SER A 17 2.36 -5.36 10.23
N PHE A 18 2.68 -4.22 10.86
CA PHE A 18 2.66 -2.92 10.23
C PHE A 18 4.10 -2.45 9.91
N PRO A 19 4.47 -2.30 8.62
CA PRO A 19 5.86 -2.13 8.20
C PRO A 19 6.30 -0.65 8.25
N ILE A 20 6.41 -0.07 9.45
CA ILE A 20 6.73 1.36 9.63
C ILE A 20 8.01 1.77 8.87
N GLY A 21 9.05 0.94 8.89
CA GLY A 21 10.30 1.23 8.17
C GLY A 21 10.10 1.37 6.65
N THR A 22 9.31 0.48 6.04
CA THR A 22 9.00 0.53 4.61
C THR A 22 8.19 1.77 4.28
N ILE A 23 7.20 2.10 5.10
CA ILE A 23 6.35 3.28 4.91
C ILE A 23 7.20 4.55 4.98
N SER A 24 8.05 4.68 6.00
CA SER A 24 8.97 5.81 6.13
C SER A 24 9.92 5.94 4.92
N ALA A 25 10.45 4.82 4.43
CA ALA A 25 11.28 4.81 3.22
C ALA A 25 10.52 5.31 1.98
N ILE A 26 9.25 4.93 1.82
CA ILE A 26 8.40 5.38 0.70
C ILE A 26 8.10 6.87 0.79
N TYR A 27 7.76 7.39 1.98
CA TYR A 27 7.57 8.82 2.17
C TYR A 27 8.83 9.60 1.81
N ARG A 28 10.00 9.12 2.27
CA ARG A 28 11.29 9.74 1.93
C ARG A 28 11.57 9.69 0.42
N LEU A 29 11.32 8.56 -0.23
CA LEU A 29 11.51 8.39 -1.67
C LEU A 29 10.59 9.31 -2.47
N TYR A 30 9.32 9.41 -2.08
CA TYR A 30 8.34 10.31 -2.69
C TYR A 30 8.82 11.75 -2.68
N ASN A 31 9.43 12.18 -1.57
CA ASN A 31 9.96 13.53 -1.42
C ASN A 31 11.23 13.75 -2.25
N ILE A 32 12.20 12.82 -2.18
CA ILE A 32 13.48 12.95 -2.91
C ILE A 32 13.24 12.98 -4.43
N LEU A 33 12.33 12.16 -4.93
CA LEU A 33 12.03 12.06 -6.37
C LEU A 33 10.91 13.00 -6.83
N ASN A 34 10.37 13.81 -5.91
CA ASN A 34 9.24 14.70 -6.15
C ASN A 34 8.05 14.01 -6.85
N PHE A 35 7.75 12.77 -6.45
CA PHE A 35 6.68 11.98 -7.05
C PHE A 35 5.30 12.57 -6.82
N SER A 36 5.11 13.34 -5.76
CA SER A 36 3.84 14.03 -5.50
C SER A 36 3.40 14.90 -6.69
N ASP A 37 4.34 15.62 -7.31
CA ASP A 37 4.07 16.50 -8.44
C ASP A 37 3.89 15.75 -9.76
N ILE A 38 4.51 14.58 -9.90
CA ILE A 38 4.39 13.74 -11.10
C ILE A 38 3.06 13.00 -11.05
N ILE A 39 2.82 12.24 -9.97
CA ILE A 39 1.66 11.38 -9.79
C ILE A 39 0.38 12.20 -9.55
N GLY A 40 0.47 13.29 -8.78
CA GLY A 40 -0.67 14.16 -8.46
C GLY A 40 -1.34 14.80 -9.68
N LYS A 41 -0.64 14.95 -10.81
CA LYS A 41 -1.20 15.48 -12.06
C LYS A 41 -2.25 14.57 -12.70
N HIS A 42 -2.19 13.27 -12.40
CA HIS A 42 -2.99 12.25 -13.09
C HIS A 42 -4.36 11.99 -12.45
N LYS A 43 -4.67 12.61 -11.30
CA LYS A 43 -5.99 12.53 -10.68
C LYS A 43 -6.30 13.79 -9.88
N ARG A 44 -7.32 14.54 -10.30
CA ARG A 44 -7.70 15.82 -9.66
C ARG A 44 -8.85 15.71 -8.66
N ASN A 45 -9.71 14.71 -8.79
CA ASN A 45 -10.95 14.59 -8.01
C ASN A 45 -11.03 13.28 -7.22
N GLY A 46 -11.70 13.33 -6.06
CA GLY A 46 -11.86 12.19 -5.14
C GLY A 46 -10.65 12.00 -4.23
N ILE A 47 -10.45 10.76 -3.76
CA ILE A 47 -9.35 10.41 -2.85
C ILE A 47 -8.00 10.70 -3.51
N ASP A 48 -7.11 11.35 -2.75
CA ASP A 48 -5.76 11.72 -3.17
C ASP A 48 -4.97 10.51 -3.69
N ILE A 49 -4.56 10.59 -4.96
CA ILE A 49 -3.80 9.53 -5.62
C ILE A 49 -2.42 9.31 -5.00
N ASN A 50 -1.77 10.37 -4.49
CA ASN A 50 -0.46 10.23 -3.86
C ASN A 50 -0.55 9.38 -2.59
N LYS A 51 -1.59 9.60 -1.78
CA LYS A 51 -1.84 8.80 -0.58
C LYS A 51 -2.12 7.34 -0.93
N LEU A 52 -2.97 7.10 -1.94
CA LEU A 52 -3.29 5.75 -2.41
C LEU A 52 -2.06 5.01 -2.97
N VAL A 53 -1.21 5.69 -3.73
CA VAL A 53 0.01 5.08 -4.29
C VAL A 53 1.03 4.80 -3.19
N LYS A 54 1.24 5.71 -2.23
CA LYS A 54 2.11 5.44 -1.08
C LYS A 54 1.63 4.20 -0.30
N ALA A 55 0.33 4.10 -0.03
CA ALA A 55 -0.25 2.93 0.64
C ALA A 55 -0.07 1.64 -0.17
N LEU A 56 -0.33 1.68 -1.47
CA LEU A 56 -0.22 0.54 -2.37
C LEU A 56 1.22 0.05 -2.53
N VAL A 57 2.18 0.96 -2.71
CA VAL A 57 3.61 0.62 -2.80
C VAL A 57 4.11 0.09 -1.46
N SER A 58 3.66 0.66 -0.34
CA SER A 58 4.00 0.16 1.01
C SER A 58 3.52 -1.27 1.20
N TYR A 59 2.29 -1.54 0.78
CA TYR A 59 1.76 -2.89 0.78
C TYR A 59 2.61 -3.81 -0.09
N LYS A 60 2.82 -3.49 -1.37
CA LYS A 60 3.53 -4.35 -2.33
C LYS A 60 4.97 -4.67 -1.90
N LEU A 61 5.68 -3.73 -1.29
CA LEU A 61 7.04 -3.93 -0.79
C LEU A 61 7.11 -4.73 0.51
N SER A 62 6.07 -4.70 1.34
CA SER A 62 6.03 -5.45 2.60
C SER A 62 5.30 -6.79 2.51
N LYS A 63 4.37 -6.89 1.56
CA LYS A 63 3.45 -8.00 1.34
C LYS A 63 3.20 -8.10 -0.18
N ASN A 64 3.77 -9.12 -0.83
CA ASN A 64 3.60 -9.28 -2.28
C ASN A 64 2.36 -10.12 -2.64
N PHE A 65 1.16 -9.64 -2.30
CA PHE A 65 -0.10 -10.31 -2.66
C PHE A 65 -0.94 -9.48 -3.66
N SER A 66 -2.11 -10.00 -4.04
CA SER A 66 -3.05 -9.40 -5.00
C SER A 66 -3.60 -8.03 -4.57
N ILE A 67 -4.10 -7.27 -5.54
CA ILE A 67 -4.74 -5.95 -5.32
C ILE A 67 -5.96 -6.05 -4.40
N LYS A 68 -6.73 -7.14 -4.49
CA LYS A 68 -7.83 -7.40 -3.55
C LYS A 68 -7.34 -7.44 -2.10
N LYS A 69 -6.26 -8.18 -1.83
CA LYS A 69 -5.69 -8.23 -0.47
C LYS A 69 -5.05 -6.90 -0.07
N ALA A 70 -4.52 -6.13 -1.03
CA ALA A 70 -4.06 -4.76 -0.78
C ALA A 70 -5.22 -3.87 -0.33
N HIS A 71 -6.38 -3.94 -1.01
CA HIS A 71 -7.59 -3.22 -0.63
C HIS A 71 -8.04 -3.57 0.79
N GLU A 72 -8.12 -4.86 1.11
CA GLU A 72 -8.49 -5.34 2.46
C GLU A 72 -7.48 -4.87 3.53
N TRP A 73 -6.18 -4.85 3.22
CA TRP A 73 -5.17 -4.40 4.16
C TRP A 73 -5.18 -2.88 4.36
N ILE A 74 -5.31 -2.09 3.29
CA ILE A 74 -5.32 -0.62 3.38
C ILE A 74 -6.57 -0.12 4.10
N ASN A 75 -7.72 -0.79 3.95
CA ASN A 75 -8.98 -0.40 4.60
C ASN A 75 -9.09 -0.78 6.07
N ARG A 76 -8.02 -1.26 6.70
CA ARG A 76 -7.96 -1.39 8.16
C ARG A 76 -7.76 -0.03 8.79
N ASP A 77 -8.46 0.23 9.88
CA ASP A 77 -8.53 1.55 10.52
C ASP A 77 -7.15 2.14 10.80
N GLU A 78 -6.22 1.33 11.31
CA GLU A 78 -4.87 1.80 11.64
C GLU A 78 -4.06 2.18 10.39
N VAL A 79 -4.31 1.52 9.27
CA VAL A 79 -3.64 1.80 8.01
C VAL A 79 -4.22 3.04 7.35
N LEU A 80 -5.55 3.18 7.38
CA LEU A 80 -6.26 4.37 6.92
C LEU A 80 -5.77 5.62 7.66
N GLU A 81 -5.65 5.55 8.98
CA GLU A 81 -5.14 6.63 9.82
C GLU A 81 -3.71 7.05 9.41
N ILE A 82 -2.82 6.08 9.22
CA ILE A 82 -1.40 6.35 8.93
C ILE A 82 -1.18 6.98 7.54
N PHE A 83 -2.04 6.68 6.57
CA PHE A 83 -1.99 7.29 5.24
C PHE A 83 -2.93 8.48 5.09
N ASP A 84 -3.66 8.87 6.14
CA ASP A 84 -4.67 9.93 6.13
C ASP A 84 -5.69 9.71 4.98
N LEU A 85 -6.24 8.50 4.95
CA LEU A 85 -7.20 8.00 3.96
C LEU A 85 -8.55 7.72 4.60
N GLU A 86 -9.61 7.95 3.85
CA GLU A 86 -10.94 7.40 4.14
C GLU A 86 -11.07 6.01 3.51
N SER A 87 -12.00 5.19 4.03
CA SER A 87 -12.31 3.89 3.43
C SER A 87 -12.79 4.04 1.98
N PHE A 88 -12.45 3.07 1.13
CA PHE A 88 -12.72 3.12 -0.30
C PHE A 88 -13.01 1.75 -0.90
N SER A 89 -13.65 1.74 -2.08
CA SER A 89 -13.92 0.51 -2.84
C SER A 89 -12.66 -0.08 -3.51
N GLU A 90 -12.59 -1.40 -3.68
CA GLU A 90 -11.48 -2.07 -4.40
C GLU A 90 -11.25 -1.45 -5.81
N ARG A 91 -12.34 -1.09 -6.50
CA ARG A 91 -12.32 -0.41 -7.80
C ARG A 91 -11.49 0.87 -7.81
N THR A 92 -11.37 1.56 -6.67
CA THR A 92 -10.55 2.76 -6.53
C THR A 92 -9.06 2.45 -6.76
N LEU A 93 -8.55 1.31 -6.30
CA LEU A 93 -7.14 0.93 -6.54
C LEU A 93 -6.88 0.57 -7.99
N TYR A 94 -7.79 -0.17 -8.64
CA TYR A 94 -7.66 -0.47 -10.07
C TYR A 94 -7.65 0.81 -10.91
N ARG A 95 -8.52 1.78 -10.61
CA ARG A 95 -8.51 3.09 -11.29
C ARG A 95 -7.20 3.87 -11.09
N VAL A 96 -6.58 3.76 -9.90
CA VAL A 96 -5.26 4.36 -9.65
C VAL A 96 -4.20 3.67 -10.50
N LEU A 97 -4.21 2.35 -10.58
CA LEU A 97 -3.29 1.59 -11.43
C LEU A 97 -3.48 1.88 -12.92
N GLU A 98 -4.73 1.97 -13.39
CA GLU A 98 -5.06 2.40 -14.75
C GLU A 98 -4.51 3.81 -15.03
N ALA A 99 -4.79 4.78 -14.16
CA ALA A 99 -4.30 6.15 -14.30
C ALA A 99 -2.76 6.23 -14.36
N ILE A 100 -2.06 5.37 -13.62
CA ILE A 100 -0.58 5.29 -13.65
C ILE A 100 -0.09 4.59 -14.93
N GLY A 101 -0.73 3.48 -15.30
CA GLY A 101 -0.36 2.65 -16.45
C GLY A 101 -0.56 3.36 -17.79
N ASP A 102 -1.68 4.08 -17.95
CA ASP A 102 -2.01 4.82 -19.17
C ASP A 102 -0.99 5.92 -19.47
N ASN A 103 -0.32 6.45 -18.44
CA ASN A 103 0.67 7.50 -18.58
C ASN A 103 2.10 7.00 -18.84
N ARG A 104 2.33 5.68 -19.03
CA ARG A 104 3.61 5.03 -19.38
C ARG A 104 4.84 5.35 -18.50
N ILE A 105 4.72 6.16 -17.44
CA ILE A 105 5.84 6.52 -16.54
C ILE A 105 6.26 5.31 -15.68
N LEU A 106 5.39 4.32 -15.50
CA LEU A 106 5.62 3.15 -14.65
C LEU A 106 5.19 1.83 -15.31
N SER A 107 5.44 1.65 -16.61
CA SER A 107 5.37 0.32 -17.25
C SER A 107 6.54 -0.58 -16.78
N LEU A 108 6.65 -0.78 -15.48
CA LEU A 108 7.22 -1.99 -14.90
C LEU A 108 6.03 -2.87 -14.61
N ASN A 109 5.99 -4.06 -15.20
CA ASN A 109 4.90 -5.04 -15.04
C ASN A 109 4.60 -5.31 -13.56
N PHE A 110 3.71 -4.52 -12.96
CA PHE A 110 3.17 -4.75 -11.62
C PHE A 110 2.22 -5.96 -11.57
N LEU A 111 1.94 -6.57 -12.73
CA LEU A 111 1.07 -7.72 -12.92
C LEU A 111 1.83 -9.06 -13.05
N ASP A 112 3.16 -9.06 -13.15
CA ASP A 112 3.96 -10.29 -13.38
C ASP A 112 4.88 -10.69 -12.21
N PHE A 113 4.67 -10.16 -10.99
CA PHE A 113 5.39 -10.59 -9.78
C PHE A 113 4.50 -10.65 -8.53
#